data_AF-A0A562UQ76-F1
#
_entry.id   AF-A0A562UQ76-F1
#
_cell.length_a   1.000
_cell.length_b   1.000
_cell.length_c   1.000
_cell.angle_alpha   90.00
_cell.angle_beta   90.00
_cell.angle_gamma   90.00
#
_symmetry.space_group_name_H-M   'P 1'
#
loop_
_entity.id
_entity.type
_entity.pdbx_description
1 polymer ?
#
loop_
_entity_poly.entity_id
_entity_poly.type
_entity_poly.pdbx_seq_one_letter_code
_entity_poly.pdbx_strand_id
1 'polypeptide(L)'
;MDVLATVFESMPGRVDTRVVPLPAPAGIAGRVERMAETGSALVECDATTGDMRPYSGELGGERLIATADGASMLWITPDGYALLRFRADLTPVYAPSGVDALRAGFGRYARKVRRAFPEVSRIAETYPPTNHAWRHVAEVPAESGVGRQLAAIRNLLDGRMTLPEFSRAWWHARRVAAQNGERTMDPLAWLLNEVFHLMDNYAADPEFRSPNDLSEEVIIESIRALMSSEAMR
;
A
#
# COMPACT_ATOMS: atom_id res chain seq x y z
N MET A 1 5.70 -3.47 -27.33
CA MET A 1 4.58 -3.30 -26.38
C MET A 1 3.46 -4.32 -26.56
N ASP A 2 3.18 -4.86 -27.75
CA ASP A 2 1.98 -5.69 -27.97
C ASP A 2 2.01 -7.13 -27.44
N VAL A 3 3.10 -7.90 -27.59
CA VAL A 3 3.07 -9.35 -27.27
C VAL A 3 3.08 -9.61 -25.77
N LEU A 4 3.87 -8.83 -25.01
CA LEU A 4 4.04 -9.03 -23.58
C LEU A 4 2.89 -8.48 -22.73
N ALA A 5 2.28 -7.36 -23.15
CA ALA A 5 1.01 -6.92 -22.58
C ALA A 5 -0.07 -7.98 -22.84
N THR A 6 -0.09 -8.57 -24.04
CA THR A 6 -1.03 -9.65 -24.37
C THR A 6 -0.82 -10.88 -23.49
N VAL A 7 0.42 -11.37 -23.28
CA VAL A 7 0.70 -12.52 -22.39
C VAL A 7 0.35 -12.19 -20.93
N PHE A 8 0.70 -10.99 -20.46
CA PHE A 8 0.38 -10.50 -19.14
C PHE A 8 -1.15 -10.36 -18.91
N GLU A 9 -1.91 -10.10 -19.96
CA GLU A 9 -3.37 -9.97 -19.97
C GLU A 9 -4.14 -11.26 -20.32
N SER A 10 -3.47 -12.24 -20.95
CA SER A 10 -4.07 -13.49 -21.45
C SER A 10 -3.91 -14.69 -20.51
N MET A 11 -3.11 -14.58 -19.45
CA MET A 11 -2.96 -15.68 -18.48
C MET A 11 -4.24 -15.91 -17.64
N PRO A 12 -4.65 -17.19 -17.44
CA PRO A 12 -5.87 -17.57 -16.72
C PRO A 12 -5.85 -17.12 -15.25
N GLY A 13 -7.04 -16.86 -14.67
CA GLY A 13 -7.19 -16.32 -13.30
C GLY A 13 -7.68 -14.87 -13.23
N ARG A 14 -8.55 -14.44 -14.17
CA ARG A 14 -8.89 -13.03 -14.46
C ARG A 14 -9.71 -12.27 -13.40
N VAL A 15 -10.22 -12.92 -12.36
CA VAL A 15 -11.10 -12.22 -11.42
C VAL A 15 -10.24 -11.52 -10.36
N ASP A 16 -10.32 -10.18 -10.36
CA ASP A 16 -9.74 -9.28 -9.34
C ASP A 16 -8.20 -9.34 -9.21
N THR A 17 -7.48 -8.92 -10.27
CA THR A 17 -6.03 -8.71 -10.20
C THR A 17 -5.67 -7.23 -10.14
N ARG A 18 -4.55 -6.93 -9.48
CA ARG A 18 -3.96 -5.59 -9.37
C ARG A 18 -2.68 -5.54 -10.18
N VAL A 19 -2.41 -4.40 -10.81
CA VAL A 19 -1.17 -4.12 -11.52
C VAL A 19 -0.52 -2.87 -10.91
N VAL A 20 0.76 -3.00 -10.56
CA VAL A 20 1.54 -1.93 -9.94
C VAL A 20 2.89 -1.80 -10.66
N PRO A 21 3.22 -0.60 -11.17
CA PRO A 21 4.57 -0.32 -11.66
C PRO A 21 5.54 -0.09 -10.50
N LEU A 22 6.76 -0.59 -10.66
CA LEU A 22 7.82 -0.53 -9.67
C LEU A 22 9.09 0.06 -10.30
N PRO A 23 9.88 0.86 -9.56
CA PRO A 23 11.22 1.25 -10.00
C PRO A 23 12.11 0.01 -10.21
N ALA A 24 12.99 0.04 -11.22
CA ALA A 24 14.04 -0.96 -11.40
C ALA A 24 15.42 -0.28 -11.44
N PRO A 25 16.49 -0.94 -10.96
CA PRO A 25 16.49 -2.26 -10.30
C PRO A 25 16.06 -2.23 -8.82
N ALA A 26 15.92 -1.03 -8.25
CA ALA A 26 15.65 -0.86 -6.82
C ALA A 26 14.30 -1.46 -6.40
N GLY A 27 14.35 -2.47 -5.52
CA GLY A 27 13.15 -3.10 -4.94
C GLY A 27 12.66 -4.34 -5.66
N ILE A 28 13.29 -4.77 -6.77
CA ILE A 28 12.93 -6.03 -7.46
C ILE A 28 13.22 -7.26 -6.60
N ALA A 29 14.41 -7.33 -5.99
CA ALA A 29 14.82 -8.48 -5.16
C ALA A 29 13.81 -8.77 -4.03
N GLY A 30 13.46 -7.74 -3.26
CA GLY A 30 12.46 -7.85 -2.20
C GLY A 30 11.02 -8.08 -2.67
N ARG A 31 10.74 -8.09 -3.99
CA ARG A 31 9.48 -8.56 -4.56
C ARG A 31 9.53 -10.02 -4.92
N VAL A 32 10.64 -10.46 -5.52
CA VAL A 32 10.86 -11.89 -5.82
C VAL A 32 10.89 -12.71 -4.53
N GLU A 33 11.53 -12.20 -3.46
CA GLU A 33 11.49 -12.82 -2.13
C GLU A 33 10.05 -12.98 -1.63
N ARG A 34 9.23 -11.93 -1.70
CA ARG A 34 7.80 -12.01 -1.32
C ARG A 34 6.98 -12.94 -2.21
N MET A 35 7.34 -13.09 -3.49
CA MET A 35 6.70 -14.08 -4.36
C MET A 35 7.03 -15.50 -3.89
N ALA A 36 8.26 -15.76 -3.43
CA ALA A 36 8.62 -17.07 -2.88
C ALA A 36 7.89 -17.35 -1.54
N GLU A 37 7.62 -16.32 -0.74
CA GLU A 37 6.90 -16.43 0.53
C GLU A 37 5.42 -16.84 0.39
N THR A 38 4.82 -16.74 -0.80
CA THR A 38 3.42 -17.18 -1.00
C THR A 38 3.27 -18.70 -1.01
N GLY A 39 4.36 -19.46 -0.91
CA GLY A 39 4.35 -20.92 -0.88
C GLY A 39 4.25 -21.60 -2.25
N SER A 40 4.25 -20.81 -3.34
CA SER A 40 4.20 -21.28 -4.71
C SER A 40 5.59 -21.25 -5.34
N ALA A 41 5.94 -22.29 -6.10
CA ALA A 41 7.22 -22.32 -6.81
C ALA A 41 7.33 -21.15 -7.79
N LEU A 42 8.53 -20.59 -7.94
CA LEU A 42 8.80 -19.53 -8.91
C LEU A 42 9.23 -20.12 -10.25
N VAL A 43 8.64 -19.60 -11.32
CA VAL A 43 9.00 -19.93 -12.70
C VAL A 43 9.44 -18.66 -13.44
N GLU A 44 10.42 -18.82 -14.31
CA GLU A 44 10.74 -17.84 -15.34
C GLU A 44 9.96 -18.23 -16.60
N CYS A 45 9.25 -17.26 -17.17
CA CYS A 45 8.47 -17.41 -18.38
C CYS A 45 9.22 -16.75 -19.55
N ASP A 46 9.41 -17.49 -20.63
CA ASP A 46 9.82 -16.88 -21.89
C ASP A 46 8.67 -16.04 -22.44
N ALA A 47 8.92 -14.75 -22.60
CA ALA A 47 7.98 -13.77 -23.10
C ALA A 47 7.43 -14.07 -24.51
N THR A 48 8.21 -14.78 -25.31
CA THR A 48 7.99 -15.04 -26.74
C THR A 48 7.33 -16.40 -26.95
N THR A 49 7.85 -17.43 -26.28
CA THR A 49 7.37 -18.82 -26.45
C THR A 49 6.32 -19.21 -25.43
N GLY A 50 6.25 -18.53 -24.29
CA GLY A 50 5.40 -18.90 -23.16
C GLY A 50 5.96 -20.07 -22.35
N ASP A 51 7.16 -20.56 -22.66
CA ASP A 51 7.77 -21.67 -21.95
C ASP A 51 8.07 -21.28 -20.50
N MET A 52 7.76 -22.19 -19.58
CA MET A 52 7.99 -22.01 -18.15
C MET A 52 9.14 -22.90 -17.68
N ARG A 53 10.12 -22.32 -17.01
CA ARG A 53 11.24 -23.03 -16.38
C ARG A 53 11.39 -22.62 -14.92
N PRO A 54 11.95 -23.47 -14.04
CA PRO A 54 12.26 -23.07 -12.67
C PRO A 54 13.10 -21.79 -12.65
N TYR A 55 12.72 -20.83 -11.82
CA TYR A 55 13.46 -19.57 -11.69
C TYR A 55 14.85 -19.82 -11.07
N SER A 56 15.90 -19.32 -11.72
CA SER A 56 17.30 -19.59 -11.34
C SER A 56 17.88 -18.64 -10.29
N GLY A 57 17.17 -17.56 -9.92
CA GLY A 57 17.64 -16.57 -8.93
C GLY A 57 18.33 -15.34 -9.53
N GLU A 58 18.62 -15.31 -10.83
CA GLU A 58 19.31 -14.19 -11.46
C GLU A 58 18.38 -13.02 -11.79
N LEU A 59 18.73 -11.83 -11.29
CA LEU A 59 18.05 -10.58 -11.60
C LEU A 59 18.88 -9.77 -12.59
N GLY A 60 18.42 -9.65 -13.85
CA GLY A 60 19.03 -8.77 -14.84
C GLY A 60 18.47 -8.97 -16.25
N GLY A 61 18.41 -7.91 -17.05
CA GLY A 61 17.78 -7.97 -18.38
C GLY A 61 16.25 -8.04 -18.33
N GLU A 62 15.64 -8.17 -19.51
CA GLU A 62 14.19 -8.34 -19.64
C GLU A 62 13.79 -9.77 -19.23
N ARG A 63 12.88 -9.89 -18.25
CA ARG A 63 12.43 -11.20 -17.74
C ARG A 63 11.01 -11.15 -17.22
N LEU A 64 10.28 -12.25 -17.38
CA LEU A 64 8.99 -12.47 -16.75
C LEU A 64 9.13 -13.58 -15.70
N ILE A 65 8.87 -13.25 -14.45
CA ILE A 65 8.87 -14.19 -13.32
C ILE A 65 7.42 -14.36 -12.88
N ALA A 66 6.96 -15.58 -12.63
CA ALA A 66 5.62 -15.86 -12.14
C ALA A 66 5.65 -16.88 -11.00
N THR A 67 4.62 -16.88 -10.17
CA THR A 67 4.33 -18.05 -9.33
C THR A 67 3.71 -19.14 -10.21
N ALA A 68 4.02 -20.41 -9.94
CA ALA A 68 3.56 -21.55 -10.74
C ALA A 68 2.02 -21.69 -10.78
N ASP A 69 1.34 -21.15 -9.77
CA ASP A 69 -0.13 -21.07 -9.68
C ASP A 69 -0.72 -19.85 -10.42
N GLY A 70 0.13 -18.99 -11.02
CA GLY A 70 -0.28 -17.76 -11.71
C GLY A 70 -0.81 -16.65 -10.79
N ALA A 71 -0.69 -16.78 -9.47
CA ALA A 71 -1.22 -15.83 -8.51
C ALA A 71 -0.51 -14.46 -8.55
N SER A 72 0.77 -14.43 -8.93
CA SER A 72 1.53 -13.22 -9.16
C SER A 72 2.54 -13.35 -10.30
N MET A 73 2.82 -12.21 -10.94
CA MET A 73 3.75 -12.09 -12.07
C MET A 73 4.52 -10.79 -11.97
N LEU A 74 5.82 -10.82 -12.22
CA LEU A 74 6.73 -9.69 -12.24
C LEU A 74 7.44 -9.64 -13.58
N TRP A 75 7.14 -8.62 -14.38
CA TRP A 75 7.85 -8.34 -15.63
C TRP A 75 8.90 -7.24 -15.40
N ILE A 76 10.17 -7.59 -15.53
CA ILE A 76 11.31 -6.69 -15.45
C ILE A 76 11.63 -6.20 -16.86
N THR A 77 11.74 -4.89 -17.05
CA THR A 77 11.97 -4.28 -18.37
C THR A 77 13.39 -3.69 -18.47
N PRO A 78 13.93 -3.55 -19.68
CA PRO A 78 15.19 -2.82 -19.88
C PRO A 78 15.04 -1.31 -19.63
N ASP A 79 13.81 -0.79 -19.59
CA ASP A 79 13.50 0.64 -19.54
C ASP A 79 13.50 1.22 -18.11
N GLY A 80 14.08 0.51 -17.14
CA GLY A 80 14.24 1.01 -15.77
C GLY A 80 12.99 0.89 -14.89
N TYR A 81 12.01 0.06 -15.29
CA TYR A 81 10.86 -0.27 -14.44
C TYR A 81 10.52 -1.77 -14.48
N ALA A 82 9.65 -2.18 -13.56
CA ALA A 82 9.01 -3.48 -13.59
C ALA A 82 7.48 -3.35 -13.41
N LEU A 83 6.72 -4.33 -13.89
CA LEU A 83 5.28 -4.44 -13.67
C LEU A 83 5.00 -5.67 -12.82
N LEU A 84 4.38 -5.44 -11.66
CA LEU A 84 3.92 -6.50 -10.78
C LEU A 84 2.40 -6.65 -10.91
N ARG A 85 1.94 -7.82 -11.36
CA ARG A 85 0.55 -8.27 -11.28
C ARG A 85 0.39 -9.26 -10.15
N PHE A 86 -0.71 -9.16 -9.42
CA PHE A 86 -1.06 -10.11 -8.37
C PHE A 86 -2.58 -10.14 -8.15
N ARG A 87 -3.10 -11.24 -7.63
CA ARG A 87 -4.48 -11.32 -7.16
C ARG A 87 -4.75 -10.35 -6.02
N ALA A 88 -5.95 -9.77 -5.95
CA ALA A 88 -6.26 -8.73 -4.97
C ALA A 88 -6.17 -9.19 -3.51
N ASP A 89 -6.39 -10.47 -3.21
CA ASP A 89 -6.20 -11.03 -1.87
C ASP A 89 -4.74 -11.04 -1.42
N LEU A 90 -3.79 -10.93 -2.35
CA LEU A 90 -2.35 -10.78 -2.08
C LEU A 90 -1.91 -9.31 -1.91
N THR A 91 -2.86 -8.36 -1.88
CA THR A 91 -2.55 -6.95 -1.59
C THR A 91 -1.78 -6.75 -0.29
N PRO A 92 -2.09 -7.41 0.85
CA PRO A 92 -1.30 -7.26 2.07
C PRO A 92 0.17 -7.66 1.91
N VAL A 93 0.48 -8.60 1.01
CA VAL A 93 1.83 -9.09 0.75
C VAL A 93 2.61 -8.13 -0.16
N TYR A 94 2.02 -7.77 -1.30
CA TYR A 94 2.70 -7.00 -2.34
C TYR A 94 2.53 -5.49 -2.20
N ALA A 95 1.45 -5.03 -1.60
CA ALA A 95 1.16 -3.63 -1.42
C ALA A 95 0.64 -3.38 0.02
N PRO A 96 1.48 -3.60 1.05
CA PRO A 96 1.06 -3.38 2.44
C PRO A 96 0.63 -1.93 2.70
N SER A 97 1.16 -0.98 1.93
CA SER A 97 0.76 0.43 1.95
C SER A 97 -0.37 0.78 0.97
N GLY A 98 -0.91 -0.21 0.26
CA GLY A 98 -1.92 -0.06 -0.79
C GLY A 98 -1.35 0.12 -2.21
N VAL A 99 -2.13 -0.30 -3.21
CA VAL A 99 -1.80 -0.22 -4.65
C VAL A 99 -1.52 1.22 -5.06
N ASP A 100 -2.36 2.15 -4.61
CA ASP A 100 -2.24 3.56 -4.99
C ASP A 100 -1.04 4.26 -4.37
N ALA A 101 -0.61 3.85 -3.17
CA ALA A 101 0.61 4.36 -2.58
C ALA A 101 1.83 3.98 -3.42
N LEU A 102 1.88 2.75 -3.92
CA LEU A 102 2.93 2.28 -4.82
C LEU A 102 2.88 3.02 -6.17
N ARG A 103 1.71 3.14 -6.79
CA ARG A 103 1.53 3.91 -8.03
C ARG A 103 1.96 5.37 -7.88
N ALA A 104 1.65 5.99 -6.74
CA ALA A 104 2.06 7.36 -6.45
C ALA A 104 3.57 7.48 -6.24
N GLY A 105 4.17 6.49 -5.56
CA GLY A 105 5.62 6.36 -5.44
C GLY A 105 6.28 6.24 -6.80
N PHE A 106 5.73 5.41 -7.68
CA PHE A 106 6.19 5.26 -9.06
C PHE A 106 6.05 6.56 -9.86
N GLY A 107 4.92 7.28 -9.76
CA GLY A 107 4.77 8.58 -10.40
C GLY A 107 5.79 9.63 -9.92
N ARG A 108 6.16 9.62 -8.63
CA ARG A 108 7.27 10.45 -8.11
C ARG A 108 8.61 10.04 -8.72
N TYR A 109 8.88 8.74 -8.82
CA TYR A 109 10.08 8.21 -9.47
C TYR A 109 10.13 8.61 -10.95
N ALA A 110 9.05 8.39 -11.70
CA ALA A 110 8.91 8.74 -13.11
C ALA A 110 9.26 10.21 -13.38
N ARG A 111 8.76 11.13 -12.56
CA ARG A 111 9.11 12.56 -12.67
C ARG A 111 10.61 12.84 -12.50
N LYS A 112 11.29 12.09 -11.62
CA LYS A 112 12.74 12.24 -11.40
C LYS A 112 13.55 11.72 -12.59
N VAL A 113 13.11 10.63 -13.21
CA VAL A 113 13.87 9.94 -14.26
C VAL A 113 13.40 10.22 -15.69
N ARG A 114 12.36 11.04 -15.87
CA ARG A 114 11.69 11.31 -17.16
C ARG A 114 12.62 11.65 -18.34
N ARG A 115 13.77 12.28 -18.07
CA ARG A 115 14.76 12.65 -19.10
C ARG A 115 15.58 11.45 -19.58
N ALA A 116 15.90 10.53 -18.67
CA ALA A 116 16.71 9.34 -18.96
C ALA A 116 15.83 8.19 -19.46
N PHE A 117 14.62 8.05 -18.92
CA PHE A 117 13.70 6.96 -19.25
C PHE A 117 12.29 7.54 -19.53
N PRO A 118 12.00 7.99 -20.76
CA PRO A 118 10.70 8.54 -21.14
C PRO A 118 9.55 7.53 -20.98
N GLU A 119 9.84 6.25 -21.23
CA GLU A 119 8.91 5.11 -21.07
C GLU A 119 8.30 5.04 -19.66
N VAL A 120 9.11 5.27 -18.63
CA VAL A 120 8.68 5.27 -17.22
C VAL A 120 7.57 6.30 -16.97
N SER A 121 7.61 7.44 -17.66
CA SER A 121 6.55 8.46 -17.54
C SER A 121 5.24 7.99 -18.14
N ARG A 122 5.29 7.35 -19.31
CA ARG A 122 4.09 6.78 -19.94
C ARG A 122 3.47 5.69 -19.08
N ILE A 123 4.28 4.83 -18.48
CA ILE A 123 3.79 3.78 -17.58
C ILE A 123 3.13 4.38 -16.33
N ALA A 124 3.67 5.48 -15.78
CA ALA A 124 3.04 6.16 -14.66
C ALA A 124 1.68 6.78 -15.04
N GLU A 125 1.53 7.24 -16.27
CA GLU A 125 0.27 7.76 -16.83
C GLU A 125 -0.75 6.63 -17.11
N THR A 126 -0.28 5.45 -17.51
CA THR A 126 -1.13 4.25 -17.70
C THR A 126 -1.65 3.70 -16.37
N TYR A 127 -0.84 3.76 -15.31
CA TYR A 127 -1.20 3.25 -13.98
C TYR A 127 -1.20 4.37 -12.92
N PRO A 128 -2.07 5.40 -13.05
CA PRO A 128 -2.16 6.45 -12.06
C PRO A 128 -2.77 5.91 -10.77
N PRO A 129 -2.49 6.53 -9.62
CA PRO A 129 -3.25 6.29 -8.41
C PRO A 129 -4.74 6.56 -8.66
N THR A 130 -5.62 5.65 -8.24
CA THR A 130 -7.07 5.79 -8.44
C THR A 130 -7.72 6.72 -7.42
N ASN A 131 -7.22 6.71 -6.19
CA ASN A 131 -7.71 7.50 -5.09
C ASN A 131 -6.95 8.83 -5.02
N HIS A 132 -7.74 9.91 -4.98
CA HIS A 132 -7.27 11.22 -4.57
C HIS A 132 -6.69 11.12 -3.15
N ALA A 133 -5.54 11.77 -2.92
CA ALA A 133 -4.96 11.81 -1.60
C ALA A 133 -5.51 13.04 -0.85
N TRP A 134 -6.27 12.83 0.22
CA TRP A 134 -6.90 13.92 0.96
C TRP A 134 -5.88 14.64 1.82
N ARG A 135 -5.90 15.96 1.76
CA ARG A 135 -5.04 16.84 2.55
C ARG A 135 -5.75 17.34 3.79
N HIS A 136 -7.06 17.57 3.71
CA HIS A 136 -7.86 18.18 4.77
C HIS A 136 -8.97 17.23 5.23
N VAL A 137 -9.31 17.31 6.52
CA VAL A 137 -10.40 16.52 7.13
C VAL A 137 -11.73 16.70 6.40
N ALA A 138 -12.01 17.92 5.91
CA ALA A 138 -13.25 18.25 5.20
C ALA A 138 -13.39 17.57 3.82
N GLU A 139 -12.28 17.11 3.23
CA GLU A 139 -12.28 16.44 1.92
C GLU A 139 -12.59 14.94 2.04
N VAL A 140 -12.51 14.38 3.25
CA VAL A 140 -12.60 12.94 3.49
C VAL A 140 -14.07 12.51 3.54
N PRO A 141 -14.53 11.63 2.64
CA PRO A 141 -15.88 11.08 2.70
C PRO A 141 -16.11 10.30 4.00
N ALA A 142 -17.26 10.49 4.64
CA ALA A 142 -17.53 9.93 5.97
C ALA A 142 -17.52 8.39 5.99
N GLU A 143 -17.90 7.77 4.88
CA GLU A 143 -18.00 6.32 4.70
C GLU A 143 -16.64 5.62 4.46
N SER A 144 -15.61 6.38 4.10
CA SER A 144 -14.24 5.90 3.86
C SER A 144 -13.58 5.40 5.15
N GLY A 145 -12.53 4.57 5.04
CA GLY A 145 -11.73 4.12 6.18
C GLY A 145 -11.05 5.27 6.93
N VAL A 146 -10.55 6.28 6.23
CA VAL A 146 -10.02 7.53 6.83
C VAL A 146 -11.15 8.33 7.48
N GLY A 147 -12.32 8.41 6.85
CA GLY A 147 -13.51 9.07 7.42
C GLY A 147 -13.94 8.43 8.74
N ARG A 148 -13.92 7.10 8.81
CA ARG A 148 -14.18 6.32 10.02
C ARG A 148 -13.12 6.51 11.10
N GLN A 149 -11.83 6.61 10.74
CA GLN A 149 -10.76 6.98 11.68
C GLN A 149 -11.04 8.36 12.31
N LEU A 150 -11.40 9.35 11.49
CA LEU A 150 -11.72 10.71 11.94
C LEU A 150 -13.02 10.77 12.77
N ALA A 151 -14.00 9.93 12.46
CA ALA A 151 -15.22 9.80 13.25
C ALA A 151 -14.93 9.16 14.62
N ALA A 152 -14.06 8.15 14.68
CA ALA A 152 -13.62 7.54 15.94
C ALA A 152 -12.92 8.56 16.83
N ILE A 153 -12.01 9.38 16.29
CA ILE A 153 -11.36 10.47 17.03
C ILE A 153 -12.40 11.42 17.62
N ARG A 154 -13.34 11.90 16.80
CA ARG A 154 -14.40 12.82 17.25
C ARG A 154 -15.28 12.21 18.33
N ASN A 155 -15.70 10.95 18.19
CA ASN A 155 -16.53 10.27 19.18
C ASN A 155 -15.80 10.06 20.51
N LEU A 156 -14.49 9.78 20.49
CA LEU A 156 -13.66 9.73 21.70
C LEU A 156 -13.61 11.11 22.38
N LEU A 157 -13.30 12.17 21.62
CA LEU A 157 -13.18 13.52 22.17
C LEU A 157 -14.50 14.10 22.70
N ASP A 158 -15.62 13.72 22.08
CA ASP A 158 -16.97 14.09 22.51
C ASP A 158 -17.48 13.24 23.70
N GLY A 159 -16.69 12.27 24.18
CA GLY A 159 -17.09 11.37 25.27
C GLY A 159 -18.17 10.35 24.89
N ARG A 160 -18.43 10.14 23.59
CA ARG A 160 -19.38 9.13 23.09
C ARG A 160 -18.77 7.73 22.99
N MET A 161 -17.47 7.60 23.24
CA MET A 161 -16.71 6.36 23.12
C MET A 161 -15.60 6.34 24.18
N THR A 162 -15.39 5.19 24.81
CA THR A 162 -14.26 4.94 25.72
C THR A 162 -12.96 4.70 24.93
N LEU A 163 -11.79 4.81 25.58
CA LEU A 163 -10.51 4.58 24.91
C LEU A 163 -10.34 3.13 24.38
N PRO A 164 -10.78 2.06 25.09
CA PRO A 164 -10.78 0.71 24.53
C PRO A 164 -11.66 0.55 23.29
N GLU A 165 -12.85 1.17 23.27
CA GLU A 165 -13.74 1.16 22.10
C GLU A 165 -13.12 1.92 20.92
N PHE A 166 -12.49 3.07 21.21
CA PHE A 166 -11.74 3.84 20.22
C PHE A 166 -10.62 3.02 19.60
N SER A 167 -9.81 2.33 20.40
CA SER A 167 -8.73 1.47 19.91
C SER A 167 -9.23 0.44 18.89
N ARG A 168 -10.30 -0.29 19.21
CA ARG A 168 -10.91 -1.27 18.30
C ARG A 168 -11.41 -0.61 17.01
N ALA A 169 -12.13 0.51 17.12
CA ALA A 169 -12.68 1.22 15.97
C ALA A 169 -11.58 1.81 15.07
N TRP A 170 -10.54 2.38 15.68
CA TRP A 170 -9.37 2.95 15.02
C TRP A 170 -8.62 1.90 14.20
N TRP A 171 -8.25 0.76 14.80
CA TRP A 171 -7.53 -0.30 14.12
C TRP A 171 -8.36 -0.93 12.99
N HIS A 172 -9.66 -1.10 13.20
CA HIS A 172 -10.56 -1.57 12.16
C HIS A 172 -10.63 -0.58 10.99
N ALA A 173 -10.86 0.71 11.27
CA ALA A 173 -10.95 1.75 10.25
C ALA A 173 -9.62 1.93 9.47
N ARG A 174 -8.48 1.82 10.16
CA ARG A 174 -7.15 1.84 9.52
C ARG A 174 -6.94 0.66 8.58
N ARG A 175 -7.37 -0.55 8.96
CA ARG A 175 -7.34 -1.73 8.05
C ARG A 175 -8.21 -1.50 6.83
N VAL A 176 -9.43 -0.97 7.00
CA VAL A 176 -10.32 -0.63 5.88
C VAL A 176 -9.66 0.40 4.94
N ALA A 177 -9.09 1.47 5.49
CA ALA A 177 -8.38 2.48 4.69
C ALA A 177 -7.23 1.87 3.88
N ALA A 178 -6.42 1.00 4.50
CA ALA A 178 -5.33 0.31 3.83
C ALA A 178 -5.82 -0.65 2.73
N GLN A 179 -6.87 -1.43 2.99
CA GLN A 179 -7.49 -2.33 2.03
C GLN A 179 -8.07 -1.59 0.82
N ASN A 180 -8.70 -0.43 1.05
CA ASN A 180 -9.24 0.43 0.01
C ASN A 180 -8.16 1.24 -0.74
N GLY A 181 -6.91 1.20 -0.28
CA GLY A 181 -5.83 2.02 -0.83
C GLY A 181 -6.09 3.52 -0.67
N GLU A 182 -6.79 3.92 0.39
CA GLU A 182 -7.08 5.32 0.69
C GLU A 182 -5.79 6.05 1.04
N ARG A 183 -5.70 7.31 0.61
CA ARG A 183 -4.47 8.09 0.72
C ARG A 183 -4.73 9.41 1.40
N THR A 184 -3.76 9.82 2.20
CA THR A 184 -3.71 11.13 2.83
C THR A 184 -2.41 11.83 2.48
N MET A 185 -2.41 13.15 2.59
CA MET A 185 -1.23 14.01 2.49
C MET A 185 -1.14 14.90 3.71
N ASP A 186 0.04 15.47 3.94
CA ASP A 186 0.22 16.43 5.03
C ASP A 186 -0.65 17.67 4.80
N PRO A 187 -1.39 18.12 5.83
CA PRO A 187 -1.16 17.80 7.24
C PRO A 187 -1.97 16.61 7.80
N LEU A 188 -2.99 16.13 7.09
CA LEU A 188 -3.84 15.02 7.57
C LEU A 188 -3.05 13.71 7.77
N ALA A 189 -2.09 13.40 6.91
CA ALA A 189 -1.26 12.21 7.05
C ALA A 189 -0.46 12.22 8.37
N TRP A 190 0.15 13.35 8.71
CA TRP A 190 0.82 13.56 9.98
C TRP A 190 -0.10 13.33 11.19
N LEU A 191 -1.29 13.95 11.23
CA LEU A 191 -2.26 13.75 12.32
C LEU A 191 -2.55 12.26 12.56
N LEU A 192 -2.89 11.53 11.50
CA LEU A 192 -3.25 10.11 11.61
C LEU A 192 -2.05 9.25 12.03
N ASN A 193 -0.83 9.68 11.69
CA ASN A 193 0.39 9.00 12.11
C ASN A 193 0.70 9.22 13.59
N GLU A 194 0.53 10.44 14.10
CA GLU A 194 0.69 10.72 15.54
C GLU A 194 -0.33 9.95 16.39
N VAL A 195 -1.59 9.90 15.95
CA VAL A 195 -2.60 9.07 16.62
C VAL A 195 -2.24 7.58 16.55
N PHE A 196 -1.72 7.11 15.43
CA PHE A 196 -1.20 5.73 15.33
C PHE A 196 -0.12 5.47 16.39
N HIS A 197 0.86 6.36 16.55
CA HIS A 197 1.92 6.18 17.56
C HIS A 197 1.41 6.23 19.00
N LEU A 198 0.42 7.07 19.30
CA LEU A 198 -0.23 7.05 20.61
C LEU A 198 -0.91 5.70 20.88
N MET A 199 -1.59 5.14 19.87
CA MET A 199 -2.31 3.87 20.00
C MET A 199 -1.41 2.64 19.96
N ASP A 200 -0.24 2.72 19.32
CA ASP A 200 0.77 1.65 19.32
C ASP A 200 1.36 1.44 20.72
N ASN A 201 1.37 2.49 21.55
CA ASN A 201 1.79 2.46 22.96
C ASN A 201 0.63 2.24 23.95
N TYR A 202 -0.58 1.92 23.47
CA TYR A 202 -1.75 1.72 24.33
C TYR A 202 -2.10 0.24 24.52
N ALA A 203 -1.91 -0.28 25.73
CA ALA A 203 -2.44 -1.57 26.15
C ALA A 203 -3.90 -1.42 26.66
N ALA A 204 -4.85 -1.85 25.82
CA ALA A 204 -6.27 -1.82 26.12
C ALA A 204 -6.66 -2.77 27.27
N ASP A 205 -5.94 -3.88 27.41
CA ASP A 205 -6.09 -4.80 28.53
C ASP A 205 -5.20 -4.34 29.70
N PRO A 206 -5.77 -4.06 30.88
CA PRO A 206 -5.00 -3.69 32.05
C PRO A 206 -3.91 -4.70 32.44
N GLU A 207 -4.09 -5.99 32.14
CA GLU A 207 -3.11 -7.04 32.48
C GLU A 207 -1.82 -6.94 31.67
N PHE A 208 -1.87 -6.32 30.48
CA PHE A 208 -0.72 -6.12 29.60
C PHE A 208 -0.10 -4.72 29.71
N ARG A 209 -0.55 -3.88 30.64
CA ARG A 209 -0.01 -2.53 30.82
C ARG A 209 1.40 -2.57 31.41
N SER A 210 2.31 -1.87 30.73
CA SER A 210 3.65 -1.58 31.23
C SER A 210 3.65 -0.30 32.08
N PRO A 211 4.54 -0.16 33.08
CA PRO A 211 4.73 1.10 33.81
C PRO A 211 5.07 2.32 32.93
N ASN A 212 5.55 2.08 31.70
CA ASN A 212 5.89 3.13 30.74
C ASN A 212 4.74 3.48 29.78
N ASP A 213 3.61 2.76 29.84
CA ASP A 213 2.47 3.05 28.98
C ASP A 213 1.81 4.37 29.37
N LEU A 214 1.30 5.08 28.37
CA LEU A 214 0.59 6.33 28.60
C LEU A 214 -0.75 6.06 29.31
N SER A 215 -1.11 6.94 30.24
CA SER A 215 -2.45 6.89 30.84
C SER A 215 -3.52 7.26 29.80
N GLU A 216 -4.76 6.83 30.04
CA GLU A 216 -5.86 7.09 29.11
C GLU A 216 -6.11 8.60 28.97
N GLU A 217 -6.00 9.34 30.07
CA GLU A 217 -6.15 10.80 30.12
C GLU A 217 -5.07 11.49 29.27
N VAL A 218 -3.81 11.01 29.34
CA VAL A 218 -2.70 11.56 28.55
C VAL A 218 -2.92 11.30 27.06
N ILE A 219 -3.41 10.12 26.68
CA ILE A 219 -3.72 9.80 25.29
C ILE A 219 -4.84 10.70 24.77
N ILE A 220 -5.95 10.82 25.51
CA ILE A 220 -7.10 11.65 25.12
C ILE A 220 -6.68 13.13 24.99
N GLU A 221 -5.90 13.65 25.93
CA GLU A 221 -5.42 15.03 25.87
C GLU A 221 -4.45 15.24 24.68
N SER A 222 -3.58 14.27 24.40
CA SER A 222 -2.68 14.33 23.24
C SER A 222 -3.47 14.35 21.93
N ILE A 223 -4.49 13.50 21.78
CA ILE A 223 -5.38 13.49 20.61
C ILE A 223 -6.12 14.84 20.48
N ARG A 224 -6.60 15.40 21.60
CA ARG A 224 -7.27 16.71 21.62
C ARG A 224 -6.35 17.83 21.14
N ALA A 225 -5.09 17.83 21.61
CA ALA A 225 -4.08 18.81 21.20
C ALA A 225 -3.77 18.70 19.70
N LEU A 226 -3.61 17.48 19.18
CA LEU A 226 -3.38 17.24 17.75
C LEU A 226 -4.52 17.79 16.88
N MET A 227 -5.77 17.51 17.26
CA MET A 227 -6.97 17.97 16.54
C MET A 227 -7.17 19.49 16.60
N SER A 228 -6.64 20.14 17.63
CA SER A 228 -6.75 21.60 17.81
C SER A 228 -5.63 22.39 17.13
N SER A 229 -4.62 21.70 16.60
CA SER A 229 -3.48 22.33 15.93
C SER A 229 -3.92 23.10 14.68
N GLU A 230 -3.25 24.22 14.40
CA GLU A 230 -3.55 25.10 13.26
C GLU A 230 -3.42 24.40 11.91
N ALA A 231 -2.66 23.30 11.87
CA ALA A 231 -2.56 22.42 10.71
C ALA A 231 -3.88 21.70 10.35
N MET A 232 -4.84 21.63 11.27
CA MET A 232 -6.11 20.90 11.10
C MET A 232 -7.31 21.79 10.77
N ARG A 233 -7.12 23.11 10.63
CA ARG A 233 -8.13 24.05 10.10
C ARG A 233 -8.12 24.05 8.58
#